data_AF-A0A2V6NNU7-F1
#
_entry.id   AF-A0A2V6NNU7-F1
#
_cell.length_a   1.000
_cell.length_b   1.000
_cell.length_c   1.000
_cell.angle_alpha   90.00
_cell.angle_beta   90.00
_cell.angle_gamma   90.00
#
_symmetry.space_group_name_H-M   'P 1'
#
loop_
_entity.id
_entity.type
_entity.pdbx_description
1 polymer ?
#
loop_
_entity_poly.entity_id
_entity_poly.type
_entity_poly.pdbx_seq_one_letter_code
_entity_poly.pdbx_strand_id
1 'polypeptide(L)' 'MLGRDVRVQGLPLEAMVPAFTAAGMSAGTVKLFQEMTDAINHGRMEREGGRAELRRGTLGPREAFRALVAHTAA' A
#
# COMPACT_ATOMS: atom_id res chain seq x y z
N MET A 1 4.21 12.96 8.51
CA MET A 1 2.92 13.52 8.02
C MET A 1 3.27 14.67 7.11
N LEU A 2 2.71 14.71 5.91
CA LEU A 2 3.28 15.42 4.74
C LEU A 2 3.15 16.96 4.76
N GLY A 3 2.66 17.58 5.83
CA GLY A 3 2.45 19.04 5.91
C GLY A 3 1.39 19.61 4.95
N ARG A 4 0.74 18.75 4.15
CA ARG A 4 -0.29 19.09 3.16
C ARG A 4 -1.50 18.17 3.35
N ASP A 5 -2.67 18.63 2.87
CA ASP A 5 -3.87 17.80 2.84
C ASP A 5 -3.69 16.66 1.83
N VAL A 6 -4.01 15.44 2.26
CA VAL A 6 -3.96 14.22 1.43
C VAL A 6 -5.25 13.47 1.67
N ARG A 7 -6.04 13.32 0.60
CA ARG A 7 -7.35 12.64 0.66
C ARG A 7 -7.28 11.31 -0.05
N VAL A 8 -7.80 10.28 0.60
CA VAL A 8 -7.99 8.97 -0.02
C VAL A 8 -9.11 9.06 -1.04
N GLN A 9 -8.87 8.56 -2.24
CA GLN A 9 -9.89 8.45 -3.29
C GLN A 9 -10.23 6.98 -3.49
N GLY A 10 -11.51 6.64 -3.33
CA GLY A 10 -12.03 5.33 -3.71
C GLY A 10 -12.30 5.34 -5.20
N LEU A 11 -11.50 4.61 -5.97
CA LEU A 11 -11.69 4.41 -7.40
C LEU A 11 -12.11 2.97 -7.68
N PRO A 12 -12.84 2.71 -8.79
CA PRO A 12 -13.13 1.35 -9.22
C PRO A 12 -11.85 0.54 -9.44
N LEU A 13 -11.88 -0.75 -9.14
CA LEU A 13 -10.71 -1.62 -9.21
C LEU A 13 -10.14 -1.70 -10.64
N GLU A 14 -11.01 -1.69 -11.64
CA GLU A 14 -10.68 -1.68 -13.06
C GLU A 14 -9.90 -0.43 -13.50
N ALA A 15 -9.99 0.67 -12.75
CA ALA A 15 -9.23 1.90 -13.03
C ALA A 15 -7.74 1.78 -12.63
N MET A 16 -7.36 0.76 -11.86
CA MET A 16 -6.00 0.58 -11.36
C MET A 16 -5.01 0.29 -12.51
N VAL A 17 -5.35 -0.64 -13.41
CA VAL A 17 -4.47 -1.00 -14.53
C VAL A 17 -4.08 0.20 -15.41
N PRO A 18 -5.04 0.97 -15.97
CA PRO A 18 -4.69 2.13 -16.79
C PRO A 18 -3.97 3.22 -16.00
N ALA A 19 -4.36 3.50 -14.75
CA ALA A 19 -3.75 4.56 -13.94
C ALA A 19 -2.27 4.28 -13.61
N PHE A 20 -1.95 3.08 -13.15
CA PHE A 20 -0.59 2.74 -12.75
C PHE A 20 0.31 2.44 -13.96
N THR A 21 -0.25 1.93 -15.06
CA THR A 21 0.50 1.76 -16.32
C THR A 21 0.87 3.12 -16.91
N ALA A 22 -0.04 4.10 -16.88
CA ALA A 22 0.25 5.48 -17.28
C ALA A 22 1.33 6.14 -16.41
N ALA A 23 1.47 5.71 -15.15
CA ALA A 23 2.54 6.13 -14.24
C ALA A 23 3.87 5.36 -14.46
N GLY A 24 3.97 4.51 -15.48
CA GLY A 24 5.19 3.81 -15.86
C GLY A 24 5.40 2.44 -15.21
N MET A 25 4.39 1.88 -14.52
CA MET A 25 4.48 0.52 -13.98
C MET A 25 4.22 -0.54 -15.06
N SER A 26 4.91 -1.68 -14.97
CA SER A 26 4.69 -2.78 -15.90
C SER A 26 3.31 -3.42 -15.70
N ALA A 27 2.66 -3.80 -16.80
CA ALA A 27 1.30 -4.36 -16.77
C ALA A 27 1.19 -5.61 -15.87
N GLY A 28 2.21 -6.47 -15.88
CA GLY A 28 2.24 -7.68 -15.03
C GLY A 28 2.24 -7.33 -13.54
N THR A 29 3.05 -6.36 -13.12
CA THR A 29 3.08 -5.89 -11.73
C THR A 29 1.76 -5.26 -11.33
N VAL A 30 1.18 -4.41 -12.18
CA VAL A 30 -0.09 -3.75 -11.87
C VAL A 30 -1.24 -4.74 -11.75
N LYS A 31 -1.25 -5.80 -12.56
CA LYS A 31 -2.23 -6.88 -12.43
C LYS A 31 -2.14 -7.57 -11.07
N LEU A 32 -0.92 -7.85 -10.59
CA LEU A 32 -0.73 -8.39 -9.24
C LEU A 32 -1.27 -7.44 -8.15
N PHE A 33 -0.98 -6.13 -8.26
CA PHE A 33 -1.53 -5.14 -7.33
C PHE A 33 -3.06 -5.08 -7.35
N GLN A 34 -3.66 -5.24 -8.52
CA GLN A 34 -5.11 -5.31 -8.67
C GLN A 34 -5.70 -6.53 -7.94
N GLU A 35 -5.11 -7.71 -8.13
CA GLU A 35 -5.51 -8.95 -7.45
C GLU A 35 -5.36 -8.85 -5.93
N MET A 36 -4.27 -8.26 -5.44
CA MET A 36 -4.05 -8.02 -4.01
C MET A 36 -5.08 -7.04 -3.44
N THR A 37 -5.39 -5.97 -4.18
CA THR A 37 -6.40 -4.98 -3.76
C THR A 37 -7.79 -5.60 -3.71
N ASP A 38 -8.14 -6.45 -4.69
CA ASP A 38 -9.38 -7.24 -4.65
C ASP A 38 -9.45 -8.12 -3.40
N ALA A 39 -8.38 -8.83 -3.09
CA ALA A 39 -8.30 -9.69 -1.91
C ALA A 39 -8.47 -8.88 -0.61
N ILE A 40 -7.85 -7.71 -0.51
CA ILE A 40 -8.01 -6.79 0.63
C ILE A 40 -9.48 -6.34 0.76
N ASN A 41 -10.09 -5.90 -0.34
CA ASN A 41 -11.47 -5.41 -0.35
C ASN A 41 -12.48 -6.49 0.04
N HIS A 42 -12.18 -7.75 -0.28
CA HIS A 42 -13.00 -8.91 0.09
C HIS A 42 -12.64 -9.52 1.45
N GLY A 43 -11.78 -8.86 2.24
CA GLY A 43 -11.43 -9.33 3.58
C GLY A 43 -10.59 -10.62 3.62
N ARG A 44 -9.89 -10.95 2.52
CA ARG A 44 -9.06 -12.16 2.42
C ARG A 44 -7.67 -12.02 3.05
N MET A 45 -7.40 -10.90 3.73
CA MET A 45 -6.15 -10.67 4.46
C MET A 45 -6.29 -11.17 5.88
N GLU A 46 -5.53 -12.21 6.21
CA GLU A 46 -5.51 -12.79 7.54
C GLU A 46 -4.12 -12.68 8.17
N ARG A 47 -4.08 -12.60 9.50
CA ARG A 47 -2.82 -12.65 10.24
C ARG A 47 -2.33 -14.10 10.21
N GLU A 48 -1.16 -14.32 9.61
CA GLU A 48 -0.60 -15.66 9.41
C GLU A 48 -0.49 -16.50 10.69
N GLY A 49 -0.20 -15.88 11.85
CA GLY A 49 -0.36 -16.47 13.20
C GLY A 49 0.37 -17.80 13.48
N GLY A 50 1.26 -17.83 14.47
CA GLY A 50 1.79 -19.10 15.03
C GLY A 50 2.80 -19.86 14.17
N ARG A 51 3.10 -19.41 12.94
CA ARG A 51 4.17 -19.96 12.09
C ARG A 51 5.50 -19.19 12.17
N ALA A 52 5.47 -17.98 12.71
CA ALA A 52 6.63 -17.11 12.84
C ALA A 52 6.76 -16.58 14.28
N GLU A 53 7.99 -16.59 14.81
CA GLU A 53 8.32 -15.93 16.07
C GLU A 53 8.44 -14.42 15.83
N LEU A 54 7.62 -13.63 16.54
CA LEU A 54 7.71 -12.17 16.50
C LEU A 54 8.98 -11.71 17.22
N ARG A 55 10.07 -11.54 16.47
CA ARG A 55 11.38 -11.10 17.00
C ARG A 55 11.47 -9.60 17.31
N ARG A 56 10.50 -8.80 16.86
CA ARG A 56 10.47 -7.33 17.01
C ARG A 56 9.10 -6.86 17.48
N GLY A 57 9.04 -5.64 17.99
CA GLY A 57 7.77 -4.96 18.29
C GLY A 57 6.97 -4.61 17.03
N THR A 58 5.76 -4.12 17.22
CA THR A 58 4.91 -3.58 16.14
C THR A 58 5.25 -2.13 15.89
N LEU A 59 5.42 -1.74 14.62
CA LEU A 59 5.56 -0.35 14.24
C LEU A 59 4.21 0.24 13.87
N GLY A 60 3.92 1.44 14.36
CA GLY A 60 2.78 2.22 13.88
C GLY A 60 3.07 2.84 12.51
N PRO A 61 2.03 3.25 11.74
CA PRO A 61 2.22 3.90 10.44
C PRO A 61 3.13 5.13 10.49
N ARG A 62 3.01 5.95 11.54
CA ARG A 62 3.88 7.14 11.71
C ARG A 62 5.36 6.77 11.76
N GLU A 63 5.71 5.70 12.46
CA GLU A 63 7.09 5.23 12.63
C GLU A 63 7.58 4.62 11.33
N ALA A 64 6.76 3.77 10.69
CA ALA A 64 7.07 3.12 9.43
C ALA A 64 7.35 4.12 8.29
N PHE A 65 6.57 5.21 8.20
CA PHE A 65 6.70 6.20 7.14
C PHE A 65 7.66 7.36 7.47
N ARG A 66 8.22 7.42 8.69
CA ARG A 66 9.00 8.58 9.16
C ARG A 66 10.15 8.95 8.22
N ALA A 67 10.94 7.96 7.80
CA ALA A 67 12.11 8.20 6.93
C ALA A 67 11.70 8.63 5.52
N LEU A 68 10.60 8.08 4.99
CA LEU A 68 10.11 8.37 3.63
C LEU A 68 9.60 9.81 3.51
N VAL A 69 8.90 10.31 4.54
CA VAL A 69 8.32 11.66 4.51
C VAL A 69 9.29 12.75 4.98
N ALA A 70 10.40 12.40 5.61
CA ALA A 70 11.42 13.36 6.05
C ALA A 70 12.25 13.90 4.87
N HIS A 71 12.34 13.15 3.75
CA HIS A 71 13.19 13.51 2.61
C HIS A 71 12.54 14.51 1.64
N THR A 72 11.26 14.84 1.83
CA THR A 72 10.50 15.73 0.93
C THR A 72 10.50 17.20 1.38
N ALA A 73 11.26 17.54 2.43
CA ALA A 73 11.31 18.87 3.05
C ALA A 73 12.66 19.60 2.86
N ALA A 74 13.45 19.21 1.85
CA ALA A 74 14.70 19.87 1.46
C ALA A 74 14.51 20.65 0.15
#